data_AF-A0A945B5X8-F1
#
_entry.id   AF-A0A945B5X8-F1
#
_cell.length_a   1.000
_cell.length_b   1.000
_cell.length_c   1.000
_cell.angle_alpha   90.00
_cell.angle_beta   90.00
_cell.angle_gamma   90.00
#
_symmetry.space_group_name_H-M   'P 1'
#
loop_
_entity.id
_entity.type
_entity.pdbx_description
1 polymer ?
#
loop_
_entity_poly.entity_id
_entity_poly.type
_entity_poly.pdbx_seq_one_letter_code
_entity_poly.pdbx_strand_id
1 'polypeptide(L)'
;VLDKELESRGHKFIRYADDVAIFVKSKRAGERVLESTTRFLERKLKVKVNQCKSKVGLVKQSSVLGFQIHFKKLRTLERKVKGFKQELKSITRRCPGISIMSRIFRLKHYAQGWMAHYGCGLKYDDAVELDGWIRRRLRMCYWKQWRRPRRRIRELLKLGVRKREAINLGLSRKSYWRLSKTLATNAGLNNAHFQKIGLISVRTLWCKIHLPVTTR
;
A
#
# COMPACT_ATOMS: atom_id res chain seq x y z
N VAL A 1 -8.25 -19.32 -28.31
CA VAL A 1 -9.03 -20.57 -28.38
C VAL A 1 -9.97 -20.69 -27.19
N LEU A 2 -9.46 -20.66 -25.95
CA LEU A 2 -10.31 -20.66 -24.75
C LEU A 2 -11.29 -19.46 -24.72
N ASP A 3 -10.82 -18.27 -25.06
CA ASP A 3 -11.65 -17.05 -25.00
C ASP A 3 -12.83 -17.14 -25.95
N LYS A 4 -12.59 -17.59 -27.21
CA LYS A 4 -13.64 -17.85 -28.20
C LYS A 4 -14.69 -18.88 -27.73
N GLU A 5 -14.25 -19.91 -27.01
CA GLU A 5 -15.14 -20.93 -26.44
C GLU A 5 -16.00 -20.38 -25.29
N LEU A 6 -15.44 -19.50 -24.45
CA LEU A 6 -16.17 -18.86 -23.36
C LEU A 6 -17.16 -17.82 -23.90
N GLU A 7 -16.78 -17.11 -24.97
CA GLU A 7 -17.62 -16.15 -25.69
C GLU A 7 -18.79 -16.85 -26.39
N SER A 8 -18.55 -17.96 -27.10
CA SER A 8 -19.61 -18.73 -27.76
C SER A 8 -20.64 -19.28 -26.77
N ARG A 9 -20.21 -19.61 -25.54
CA ARG A 9 -21.07 -20.02 -24.43
C ARG A 9 -21.74 -18.86 -23.69
N GLY A 10 -21.45 -17.60 -24.07
CA GLY A 10 -22.03 -16.41 -23.45
C GLY A 10 -21.58 -16.14 -22.01
N HIS A 11 -20.43 -16.68 -21.58
CA HIS A 11 -19.93 -16.49 -20.23
C HIS A 11 -19.28 -15.11 -20.04
N LYS A 12 -19.44 -14.52 -18.85
CA LYS A 12 -18.72 -13.31 -18.45
C LYS A 12 -17.43 -13.73 -17.75
N PHE A 13 -16.28 -13.36 -18.29
CA PHE A 13 -14.99 -13.76 -17.73
C PHE A 13 -13.95 -12.64 -17.84
N ILE A 14 -12.89 -12.78 -17.05
CA ILE A 14 -11.66 -11.99 -17.13
C ILE A 14 -10.52 -12.99 -17.27
N ARG A 15 -9.61 -12.74 -18.20
CA ARG A 15 -8.39 -13.53 -18.35
C ARG A 15 -7.17 -12.62 -18.37
N TYR A 16 -6.14 -13.02 -17.63
CA TYR A 16 -4.84 -12.38 -17.65
C TYR A 16 -3.76 -13.46 -17.63
N ALA A 17 -3.06 -13.63 -18.75
CA ALA A 17 -2.18 -14.77 -18.98
C ALA A 17 -2.89 -16.11 -18.67
N ASP A 18 -2.43 -16.81 -17.64
CA ASP A 18 -2.96 -18.10 -17.18
C ASP A 18 -4.07 -17.97 -16.13
N ASP A 19 -4.20 -16.79 -15.50
CA ASP A 19 -5.24 -16.54 -14.50
C ASP A 19 -6.56 -16.21 -15.21
N VAL A 20 -7.52 -17.13 -15.11
CA VAL A 20 -8.87 -16.99 -15.67
C VAL A 20 -9.90 -16.95 -14.53
N ALA A 21 -10.79 -15.97 -14.56
CA ALA A 21 -11.92 -15.85 -13.64
C ALA A 21 -13.23 -15.78 -14.42
N ILE A 22 -14.12 -16.74 -14.18
CA ILE A 22 -15.44 -16.82 -14.83
C ILE A 22 -16.51 -16.47 -13.79
N PHE A 23 -17.41 -15.56 -14.14
CA PHE A 23 -18.48 -15.07 -13.26
C PHE A 23 -19.82 -15.71 -13.62
N VAL A 24 -20.45 -16.33 -12.63
CA VAL A 24 -21.73 -17.03 -12.76
C VAL A 24 -22.69 -16.62 -11.64
N LYS A 25 -23.99 -16.85 -11.84
CA LYS A 25 -25.03 -16.45 -10.88
C LYS A 25 -25.18 -17.38 -9.68
N SER A 26 -24.84 -18.66 -9.81
CA SER A 26 -25.04 -19.67 -8.77
C SER A 26 -23.83 -20.59 -8.59
N LYS A 27 -23.67 -21.15 -7.38
CA LYS A 27 -22.58 -22.09 -7.06
C LYS A 27 -22.62 -23.34 -7.95
N ARG A 28 -23.80 -23.93 -8.12
CA ARG A 28 -24.03 -25.10 -8.99
C ARG A 28 -23.62 -24.83 -10.44
N ALA A 29 -23.93 -23.63 -10.96
CA ALA A 29 -23.47 -23.24 -12.29
C ALA A 29 -21.95 -23.11 -12.36
N GLY A 30 -21.32 -22.62 -11.28
CA GLY A 30 -19.87 -22.49 -11.18
C GLY A 30 -19.14 -23.84 -11.19
N GLU A 31 -19.64 -24.81 -10.43
CA GLU A 31 -19.10 -26.18 -10.42
C GLU A 31 -19.21 -26.84 -11.80
N ARG A 32 -20.37 -26.72 -12.45
CA ARG A 32 -20.58 -27.20 -13.82
C ARG A 32 -19.62 -26.55 -14.83
N VAL A 33 -19.45 -25.23 -14.75
CA VAL A 33 -18.55 -24.49 -15.65
C VAL A 33 -17.09 -24.85 -15.39
N LEU A 34 -16.68 -25.00 -14.12
CA LEU A 34 -15.33 -25.40 -13.76
C LEU A 34 -14.99 -26.78 -14.35
N GLU A 35 -15.88 -27.76 -14.19
CA GLU A 35 -15.67 -29.11 -14.72
C GLU A 35 -15.61 -29.10 -16.26
N SER A 36 -16.56 -28.43 -16.90
CA SER A 36 -16.61 -28.33 -18.37
C SER A 36 -15.38 -27.63 -18.96
N THR A 37 -14.92 -26.55 -18.33
CA THR A 37 -13.76 -25.78 -18.80
C THR A 37 -12.46 -26.56 -18.58
N THR A 38 -12.34 -27.26 -17.45
CA THR A 38 -11.20 -28.15 -17.16
C THR A 38 -11.09 -29.24 -18.22
N ARG A 39 -12.21 -29.90 -18.55
CA ARG A 39 -12.26 -30.94 -19.59
C ARG A 39 -11.86 -30.41 -20.96
N PHE A 40 -12.27 -29.19 -21.31
CA PHE A 40 -11.88 -28.54 -22.56
C PHE A 40 -10.37 -28.24 -22.60
N LEU A 41 -9.82 -27.68 -21.52
CA LEU A 41 -8.40 -27.36 -21.41
C LEU A 41 -7.51 -28.61 -21.51
N GLU A 42 -7.88 -29.68 -20.80
CA GLU A 42 -7.09 -30.91 -20.78
C GLU A 42 -7.20 -31.70 -22.09
N ARG A 43 -8.40 -31.79 -22.70
CA ARG A 43 -8.58 -32.59 -23.92
C ARG A 43 -8.15 -31.87 -25.20
N LYS A 44 -8.54 -30.60 -25.36
CA LYS A 44 -8.27 -29.87 -26.61
C LYS A 44 -6.94 -29.13 -26.58
N LEU A 45 -6.62 -28.48 -25.47
CA LEU A 45 -5.41 -27.66 -25.34
C LEU A 45 -4.25 -28.43 -24.69
N LYS A 46 -4.50 -29.62 -24.14
CA LYS A 46 -3.51 -30.46 -23.45
C LYS A 46 -2.79 -29.72 -22.30
N VAL A 47 -3.50 -28.81 -21.64
CA VAL A 47 -2.97 -28.04 -20.49
C VAL A 47 -3.51 -28.63 -19.19
N LYS A 48 -2.61 -28.97 -18.26
CA LYS A 48 -2.97 -29.48 -16.93
C LYS A 48 -3.43 -28.33 -16.02
N VAL A 49 -4.66 -28.42 -15.50
CA VAL A 49 -5.21 -27.40 -14.61
C VAL A 49 -4.73 -27.62 -13.18
N ASN A 50 -4.36 -26.53 -12.49
CA ASN A 50 -4.00 -26.59 -11.08
C ASN A 50 -5.26 -26.62 -10.21
N GLN A 51 -5.67 -27.81 -9.80
CA GLN A 51 -6.87 -28.03 -8.97
C GLN A 51 -6.76 -27.40 -7.57
N CYS A 52 -5.55 -27.26 -7.02
CA CYS A 52 -5.36 -26.61 -5.71
C CYS A 52 -5.61 -25.09 -5.76
N LYS A 53 -5.37 -24.46 -6.91
CA LYS A 53 -5.62 -23.03 -7.13
C LYS A 53 -7.02 -22.75 -7.65
N SER A 54 -7.57 -23.66 -8.44
CA SER A 54 -8.86 -23.52 -9.11
C SER A 54 -9.99 -23.87 -8.14
N LYS A 55 -10.83 -22.90 -7.79
CA LYS A 55 -11.93 -23.10 -6.84
C LYS A 55 -13.17 -22.33 -7.23
N VAL A 56 -14.34 -22.92 -6.97
CA VAL A 56 -15.62 -22.21 -7.02
C VAL A 56 -15.86 -21.58 -5.65
N GLY A 57 -16.07 -20.27 -5.63
CA GLY A 57 -16.28 -19.54 -4.39
C GLY A 57 -17.04 -18.24 -4.61
N LEU A 58 -17.47 -17.63 -3.51
CA LEU A 58 -18.08 -16.31 -3.56
C LEU A 58 -17.07 -15.29 -4.11
N VAL A 59 -17.55 -14.34 -4.91
CA VAL A 59 -16.72 -13.28 -5.50
C VAL A 59 -15.89 -12.52 -4.45
N LYS A 60 -16.45 -12.34 -3.24
CA LYS A 60 -15.77 -11.72 -2.10
C LYS A 60 -14.55 -12.50 -1.58
N GLN A 61 -14.55 -13.82 -1.73
CA GLN A 61 -13.49 -14.73 -1.28
C GLN A 61 -12.47 -15.04 -2.39
N SER A 62 -12.85 -14.77 -3.64
CA SER A 62 -11.98 -14.91 -4.79
C SER A 62 -11.05 -13.70 -4.94
N SER A 63 -9.85 -13.95 -5.45
CA SER A 63 -8.87 -12.93 -5.75
C SER A 63 -8.36 -13.07 -7.17
N VAL A 64 -8.29 -11.97 -7.91
CA VAL A 64 -7.79 -11.91 -9.28
C VAL A 64 -6.73 -10.80 -9.32
N LEU A 65 -5.52 -11.12 -9.79
CA LEU A 65 -4.41 -10.15 -9.95
C LEU A 65 -4.07 -9.31 -8.70
N GLY A 66 -4.32 -9.85 -7.50
CA GLY A 66 -4.08 -9.13 -6.25
C GLY A 66 -5.22 -8.20 -5.82
N PHE A 67 -6.40 -8.32 -6.45
CA PHE A 67 -7.64 -7.65 -6.06
C PHE A 67 -8.75 -8.62 -5.69
N GLN A 68 -9.69 -8.13 -4.89
CA GLN A 68 -10.96 -8.76 -4.54
C GLN A 68 -12.08 -7.80 -4.92
N ILE A 69 -13.22 -8.34 -5.36
CA ILE A 69 -14.39 -7.53 -5.68
C ILE A 69 -15.37 -7.65 -4.52
N HIS A 70 -15.75 -6.52 -3.92
CA HIS A 70 -16.64 -6.44 -2.77
C HIS A 70 -17.74 -5.42 -3.03
N PHE A 71 -18.99 -5.88 -3.17
CA PHE A 71 -20.17 -5.01 -3.43
C PHE A 71 -19.90 -4.00 -4.57
N LYS A 72 -19.47 -4.50 -5.72
CA LYS A 72 -19.13 -3.71 -6.92
C LYS A 72 -17.92 -2.77 -6.78
N LYS A 73 -17.22 -2.76 -5.65
CA LYS A 73 -15.96 -2.02 -5.45
C LYS A 73 -14.77 -2.96 -5.55
N LEU A 74 -13.74 -2.52 -6.26
CA LEU A 74 -12.44 -3.19 -6.28
C LEU A 74 -11.72 -2.94 -4.95
N ARG A 75 -11.15 -3.97 -4.36
CA ARG A 75 -10.35 -3.90 -3.13
C ARG A 75 -9.03 -4.60 -3.33
N THR A 76 -7.94 -3.97 -2.95
CA THR A 76 -6.62 -4.60 -2.94
C THR A 76 -6.55 -5.65 -1.84
N LEU A 77 -5.97 -6.81 -2.12
CA LEU A 77 -5.81 -7.87 -1.12
C LEU A 77 -5.06 -7.35 0.11
N GLU A 78 -5.53 -7.72 1.30
CA GLU A 78 -4.86 -7.34 2.56
C GLU A 78 -3.41 -7.80 2.61
N ARG A 79 -3.08 -8.97 2.03
CA ARG A 79 -1.70 -9.45 1.93
C ARG A 79 -0.80 -8.47 1.17
N LYS A 80 -1.31 -7.86 0.09
CA LYS A 80 -0.57 -6.87 -0.71
C LYS A 80 -0.40 -5.55 0.04
N VAL A 81 -1.43 -5.10 0.75
CA VAL A 81 -1.35 -3.91 1.63
C VAL A 81 -0.38 -4.14 2.80
N LYS A 82 -0.38 -5.32 3.41
CA LYS A 82 0.58 -5.71 4.44
C LYS A 82 2.01 -5.73 3.90
N GLY A 83 2.22 -6.29 2.70
CA GLY A 83 3.51 -6.25 2.00
C GLY A 83 3.98 -4.82 1.72
N PHE A 84 3.08 -3.94 1.28
CA PHE A 84 3.37 -2.51 1.10
C PHE A 84 3.84 -1.85 2.40
N LYS A 85 3.11 -2.05 3.49
CA LYS A 85 3.46 -1.53 4.83
C LYS A 85 4.81 -2.07 5.31
N GLN A 86 5.12 -3.34 5.04
CA GLN A 86 6.41 -3.96 5.37
C GLN A 86 7.57 -3.35 4.58
N GLU A 87 7.41 -3.12 3.28
CA GLU A 87 8.45 -2.53 2.46
C GLU A 87 8.70 -1.06 2.85
N LEU A 88 7.63 -0.29 3.09
CA LEU A 88 7.73 1.05 3.68
C LEU A 88 8.48 1.02 5.02
N LYS A 89 8.23 0.00 5.87
CA LYS A 89 8.95 -0.21 7.13
C LYS A 89 10.45 -0.43 6.90
N SER A 90 10.80 -1.21 5.87
CA SER A 90 12.17 -1.53 5.47
C SER A 90 12.93 -0.26 5.04
N ILE A 91 12.33 0.54 4.16
CA ILE A 91 12.92 1.81 3.70
C ILE A 91 13.13 2.80 4.87
N THR A 92 12.18 2.85 5.79
CA THR A 92 12.23 3.70 6.99
C THR A 92 12.85 2.99 8.21
N ARG A 93 13.71 1.99 7.99
CA ARG A 93 14.41 1.30 9.08
C ARG A 93 15.27 2.27 9.88
N ARG A 94 15.36 2.07 11.20
CA ARG A 94 16.07 2.97 12.12
C ARG A 94 17.56 3.14 11.78
N CYS A 95 18.26 2.09 11.35
CA CYS A 95 19.71 2.11 11.08
C CYS A 95 20.05 1.48 9.71
N PRO A 96 20.11 2.27 8.62
CA PRO A 96 20.62 1.78 7.34
C PRO A 96 21.86 2.54 6.85
N GLY A 97 22.39 3.53 7.61
CA GLY A 97 23.50 4.36 7.13
C GLY A 97 23.12 5.36 6.02
N ILE A 98 21.84 5.43 5.66
CA ILE A 98 21.34 6.25 4.54
C ILE A 98 20.84 7.62 5.03
N SER A 99 21.10 8.67 4.24
CA SER A 99 20.60 10.03 4.46
C SER A 99 19.06 10.10 4.49
N ILE A 100 18.51 11.13 5.13
CA ILE A 100 17.05 11.30 5.17
C ILE A 100 16.47 11.60 3.78
N MET A 101 17.19 12.36 2.95
CA MET A 101 16.77 12.70 1.59
C MET A 101 16.68 11.46 0.70
N SER A 102 17.71 10.61 0.73
CA SER A 102 17.72 9.37 -0.05
C SER A 102 16.60 8.41 0.39
N ARG A 103 16.19 8.42 1.66
CA ARG A 103 15.02 7.67 2.12
C ARG A 103 13.72 8.22 1.58
N ILE A 104 13.55 9.54 1.61
CA ILE A 104 12.34 10.20 1.08
C ILE A 104 12.22 9.94 -0.42
N PHE A 105 13.34 10.00 -1.16
CA PHE A 105 13.38 9.64 -2.58
C PHE A 105 12.94 8.18 -2.81
N ARG A 106 13.53 7.22 -2.09
CA ARG A 106 13.13 5.79 -2.18
C ARG A 106 11.66 5.57 -1.81
N LEU A 107 11.18 6.22 -0.76
CA LEU A 107 9.78 6.18 -0.36
C LEU A 107 8.86 6.70 -1.44
N LYS A 108 9.21 7.85 -2.05
CA LYS A 108 8.47 8.47 -3.14
C LYS A 108 8.33 7.51 -4.32
N HIS A 109 9.44 6.96 -4.84
CA HIS A 109 9.40 6.04 -5.98
C HIS A 109 8.59 4.77 -5.67
N TYR A 110 8.82 4.15 -4.52
CA TYR A 110 8.12 2.94 -4.16
C TYR A 110 6.61 3.19 -3.96
N ALA A 111 6.24 4.26 -3.25
CA ALA A 111 4.84 4.61 -3.04
C ALA A 111 4.14 4.96 -4.35
N GLN A 112 4.78 5.69 -5.25
CA GLN A 112 4.20 6.01 -6.57
C GLN A 112 3.98 4.76 -7.41
N GLY A 113 4.97 3.87 -7.52
CA GLY A 113 4.83 2.63 -8.29
C GLY A 113 3.75 1.71 -7.70
N TRP A 114 3.72 1.56 -6.37
CA TRP A 114 2.70 0.75 -5.72
C TRP A 114 1.29 1.34 -5.88
N MET A 115 1.14 2.66 -5.73
CA MET A 115 -0.14 3.34 -5.92
C MET A 115 -0.60 3.32 -7.37
N ALA A 116 0.30 3.39 -8.35
CA ALA A 116 -0.07 3.27 -9.76
C ALA A 116 -0.70 1.91 -10.06
N HIS A 117 -0.19 0.83 -9.46
CA HIS A 117 -0.71 -0.51 -9.68
C HIS A 117 -1.93 -0.85 -8.79
N TYR A 118 -1.81 -0.65 -7.47
CA TYR A 118 -2.80 -1.11 -6.48
C TYR A 118 -3.65 0.02 -5.87
N GLY A 119 -3.39 1.27 -6.24
CA GLY A 119 -4.06 2.43 -5.64
C GLY A 119 -5.56 2.42 -5.85
N CYS A 120 -6.05 1.95 -7.00
CA CYS A 120 -7.48 1.85 -7.33
C CYS A 120 -8.30 0.97 -6.37
N GLY A 121 -7.65 0.05 -5.65
CA GLY A 121 -8.29 -0.84 -4.68
C GLY A 121 -7.99 -0.50 -3.22
N LEU A 122 -7.20 0.55 -2.94
CA LEU A 122 -6.86 0.95 -1.58
C LEU A 122 -8.02 1.73 -0.94
N LYS A 123 -8.34 1.47 0.32
CA LYS A 123 -9.32 2.28 1.05
C LYS A 123 -8.72 3.65 1.41
N TYR A 124 -9.56 4.68 1.42
CA TYR A 124 -9.14 6.01 1.81
C TYR A 124 -8.55 6.06 3.24
N ASP A 125 -9.21 5.41 4.19
CA ASP A 125 -8.75 5.39 5.59
C ASP A 125 -7.37 4.75 5.74
N ASP A 126 -7.12 3.66 5.00
CA ASP A 126 -5.81 3.00 4.97
C ASP A 126 -4.73 3.96 4.42
N ALA A 127 -5.06 4.74 3.38
CA ALA A 127 -4.15 5.74 2.81
C ALA A 127 -3.80 6.85 3.83
N VAL A 128 -4.79 7.32 4.60
CA VAL A 128 -4.59 8.35 5.64
C VAL A 128 -3.77 7.81 6.81
N GLU A 129 -4.06 6.59 7.27
CA GLU A 129 -3.31 5.93 8.35
C GLU A 129 -1.84 5.73 7.93
N LEU A 130 -1.60 5.21 6.73
CA LEU A 130 -0.26 4.98 6.19
C LEU A 130 0.54 6.29 6.15
N ASP A 131 -0.09 7.38 5.75
CA ASP A 131 0.52 8.71 5.72
C ASP A 131 1.01 9.18 7.09
N GLY A 132 0.14 9.09 8.10
CA GLY A 132 0.49 9.44 9.48
C GLY A 132 1.60 8.54 10.02
N TRP A 133 1.52 7.25 9.69
CA TRP A 133 2.50 6.25 10.10
C TRP A 133 3.88 6.47 9.47
N ILE A 134 3.95 6.76 8.16
CA ILE A 134 5.19 7.09 7.44
C ILE A 134 5.84 8.34 8.06
N ARG A 135 5.08 9.42 8.26
CA ARG A 135 5.60 10.66 8.89
C ARG A 135 6.17 10.37 10.28
N ARG A 136 5.47 9.58 11.11
CA ARG A 136 5.97 9.19 12.44
C ARG A 136 7.26 8.37 12.37
N ARG A 137 7.40 7.49 11.37
CA ARG A 137 8.64 6.72 11.16
C ARG A 137 9.80 7.59 10.70
N LEU A 138 9.55 8.58 9.85
CA LEU A 138 10.57 9.55 9.46
C LEU A 138 11.00 10.41 10.66
N ARG A 139 10.07 10.89 11.49
CA ARG A 139 10.41 11.57 12.76
C ARG A 139 11.32 10.72 13.64
N MET A 140 11.04 9.42 13.77
CA MET A 140 11.91 8.49 14.49
C MET A 140 13.32 8.42 13.86
N CYS A 141 13.43 8.46 12.53
CA CYS A 141 14.72 8.48 11.83
C CYS A 141 15.50 9.78 12.11
N TYR A 142 14.85 10.95 12.14
CA TYR A 142 15.48 12.21 12.57
C TYR A 142 16.02 12.12 14.00
N TRP A 143 15.22 11.61 14.94
CA TRP A 143 15.64 11.40 16.33
C TRP A 143 16.88 10.51 16.43
N LYS A 144 16.95 9.45 15.62
CA LYS A 144 18.12 8.58 15.56
C LYS A 144 19.34 9.29 14.95
N GLN A 145 19.16 10.07 13.90
CA GLN A 145 20.22 10.84 13.23
C GLN A 145 20.82 11.92 14.14
N TRP A 146 19.98 12.60 14.93
CA TRP A 146 20.47 13.62 15.87
C TRP A 146 21.32 13.00 16.97
N ARG A 147 20.99 11.78 17.43
CA ARG A 147 21.73 10.93 18.39
C ARG A 147 22.04 11.59 19.74
N ARG A 148 22.87 12.65 19.76
CA ARG A 148 23.36 13.39 20.93
C ARG A 148 22.34 14.43 21.43
N PRO A 149 22.19 14.61 22.76
CA PRO A 149 21.29 15.62 23.35
C PRO A 149 21.48 17.04 22.80
N ARG A 150 22.73 17.54 22.78
CA ARG A 150 23.05 18.88 22.25
C ARG A 150 22.55 19.08 20.82
N ARG A 151 22.69 18.07 19.96
CA ARG A 151 22.20 18.12 18.57
C ARG A 151 20.68 18.11 18.50
N ARG A 152 20.01 17.25 19.29
CA ARG A 152 18.53 17.21 19.34
C ARG A 152 17.94 18.57 19.71
N ILE A 153 18.48 19.21 20.75
CA ILE A 153 18.01 20.53 21.22
C ILE A 153 18.22 21.58 20.12
N ARG A 154 19.43 21.62 19.54
CA ARG A 154 19.77 22.57 18.46
C ARG A 154 18.83 22.43 17.26
N GLU A 155 18.60 21.21 16.80
CA GLU A 155 17.75 20.97 15.62
C GLU A 155 16.27 21.24 15.91
N LEU A 156 15.77 20.93 17.11
CA LEU A 156 14.40 21.30 17.52
C LEU A 156 14.21 22.82 17.58
N LEU A 157 15.19 23.56 18.12
CA LEU A 157 15.18 25.02 18.14
C LEU A 157 15.16 25.61 16.72
N LYS A 158 15.98 25.07 15.80
CA LYS A 158 15.96 25.46 14.37
C LYS A 158 14.61 25.22 13.70
N LEU A 159 13.87 24.21 14.15
CA LEU A 159 12.53 23.89 13.66
C LEU A 159 11.42 24.72 14.34
N GLY A 160 11.77 25.70 15.18
CA GLY A 160 10.81 26.61 15.83
C GLY A 160 10.14 26.05 17.09
N VAL A 161 10.66 24.97 17.67
CA VAL A 161 10.13 24.42 18.93
C VAL A 161 10.55 25.31 20.11
N ARG A 162 9.65 25.53 21.07
CA ARG A 162 9.92 26.33 22.28
C ARG A 162 11.13 25.78 23.04
N LYS A 163 12.01 26.67 23.52
CA LYS A 163 13.29 26.29 24.17
C LYS A 163 13.14 25.31 25.32
N ARG A 164 12.16 25.53 26.21
CA ARG A 164 11.88 24.64 27.34
C ARG A 164 11.52 23.22 26.89
N GLU A 165 10.64 23.11 25.89
CA GLU A 165 10.22 21.81 25.34
C GLU A 165 11.37 21.10 24.61
N ALA A 166 12.16 21.86 23.84
CA ALA A 166 13.32 21.32 23.13
C ALA A 166 14.35 20.72 24.09
N ILE A 167 14.63 21.40 25.22
CA ILE A 167 15.54 20.90 26.26
C ILE A 167 14.99 19.62 26.91
N ASN A 168 13.73 19.64 27.35
CA ASN A 168 13.08 18.50 27.99
C ASN A 168 13.08 17.24 27.09
N LEU A 169 12.80 17.41 25.80
CA LEU A 169 12.80 16.31 24.84
C LEU A 169 14.21 15.87 24.43
N GLY A 170 15.14 16.81 24.28
CA GLY A 170 16.52 16.51 23.93
C GLY A 170 17.23 15.62 24.96
N LEU A 171 16.98 15.88 26.24
CA LEU A 171 17.54 15.14 27.39
C LEU A 171 16.76 13.87 27.74
N SER A 172 15.57 13.67 27.16
CA SER A 172 14.73 12.53 27.49
C SER A 172 15.41 11.19 27.15
N ARG A 173 15.29 10.23 28.09
CA ARG A 173 15.73 8.84 27.94
C ARG A 173 14.69 7.94 27.24
N LYS A 174 13.53 8.49 26.86
CA LYS A 174 12.46 7.75 26.17
C LYS A 174 12.94 7.27 24.79
N SER A 175 12.38 6.15 24.33
CA SER A 175 12.70 5.58 23.02
C SER A 175 12.33 6.52 21.87
N TYR A 176 13.06 6.46 20.75
CA TYR A 176 12.81 7.31 19.59
C TYR A 176 11.38 7.20 19.02
N TRP A 177 10.77 6.01 19.11
CA TRP A 177 9.39 5.79 18.68
C TRP A 177 8.36 6.45 19.61
N ARG A 178 8.68 6.57 20.90
CA ARG A 178 7.87 7.33 21.86
C ARG A 178 8.04 8.83 21.63
N LEU A 179 9.28 9.29 21.43
CA LEU A 179 9.59 10.70 21.15
C LEU A 179 8.95 11.18 19.84
N SER A 180 8.89 10.33 18.80
CA SER A 180 8.30 10.71 17.50
C SER A 180 6.80 11.06 17.53
N LYS A 181 6.07 10.70 18.60
CA LYS A 181 4.64 11.02 18.78
C LYS A 181 4.42 12.29 19.62
N THR A 182 5.46 12.87 20.21
CA THR A 182 5.32 14.01 21.15
C THR A 182 4.91 15.29 20.43
N LEU A 183 4.13 16.14 21.11
CA LEU A 183 3.59 17.39 20.54
C LEU A 183 4.68 18.30 19.99
N ALA A 184 5.73 18.56 20.75
CA ALA A 184 6.85 19.38 20.31
C ALA A 184 7.64 18.78 19.13
N THR A 185 7.74 17.44 19.02
CA THR A 185 8.29 16.84 17.79
C THR A 185 7.35 17.08 16.61
N ASN A 186 6.03 17.00 16.82
CA ASN A 186 5.05 17.25 15.77
C ASN A 186 5.00 18.73 15.36
N ALA A 187 5.28 19.65 16.30
CA ALA A 187 5.36 21.08 16.04
C ALA A 187 6.55 21.41 15.13
N GLY A 188 7.74 20.87 15.45
CA GLY A 188 8.93 21.09 14.63
C GLY A 188 8.92 20.28 13.31
N LEU A 189 8.68 18.97 13.39
CA LEU A 189 8.57 18.07 12.23
C LEU A 189 7.09 17.90 11.82
N ASN A 190 6.48 19.03 11.48
CA ASN A 190 5.08 19.12 11.05
C ASN A 190 4.88 18.64 9.60
N ASN A 191 3.64 18.62 9.13
CA ASN A 191 3.33 18.16 7.77
C ASN A 191 3.93 19.07 6.70
N ALA A 192 3.96 20.39 6.94
CA ALA A 192 4.53 21.37 6.02
C ALA A 192 6.05 21.17 5.83
N HIS A 193 6.77 20.85 6.90
CA HIS A 193 8.19 20.50 6.85
C HIS A 193 8.44 19.29 5.93
N PHE A 194 7.65 18.21 6.10
CA PHE A 194 7.78 17.03 5.26
C PHE A 194 7.42 17.30 3.79
N GLN A 195 6.41 18.15 3.55
CA GLN A 195 6.04 18.56 2.20
C GLN A 195 7.15 19.39 1.54
N LYS A 196 7.78 20.32 2.27
CA LYS A 196 8.92 21.12 1.80
C LYS A 196 10.12 20.26 1.40
N ILE A 197 10.36 19.16 2.12
CA ILE A 197 11.43 18.22 1.82
C ILE A 197 11.08 17.26 0.65
N GLY A 198 9.83 17.29 0.18
CA GLY A 198 9.38 16.49 -0.97
C GLY A 198 8.83 15.12 -0.60
N LEU A 199 8.40 14.91 0.65
CA LEU A 199 7.65 13.70 1.00
C LEU A 199 6.29 13.70 0.31
N ILE A 200 6.05 12.70 -0.54
CA ILE A 200 4.74 12.49 -1.15
C ILE A 200 3.77 11.92 -0.12
N SER A 201 2.55 12.46 -0.12
CA SER A 201 1.43 11.92 0.63
C SER A 201 0.72 10.83 -0.17
N VAL A 202 0.59 9.63 0.41
CA VAL A 202 -0.21 8.52 -0.10
C VAL A 202 -1.66 8.95 -0.27
N ARG A 203 -2.19 9.77 0.65
CA ARG A 203 -3.53 10.38 0.51
C ARG A 203 -3.62 11.21 -0.77
N THR A 204 -2.64 12.06 -1.06
CA THR A 204 -2.68 12.87 -2.30
C THR A 204 -2.60 12.01 -3.56
N LEU A 205 -1.82 10.92 -3.55
CA LEU A 205 -1.79 9.95 -4.64
C LEU A 205 -3.14 9.24 -4.80
N TRP A 206 -3.77 8.87 -3.68
CA TRP A 206 -5.10 8.26 -3.68
C TRP A 206 -6.15 9.18 -4.28
N CYS A 207 -6.16 10.46 -3.88
CA CYS A 207 -7.07 11.46 -4.42
C CYS A 207 -6.86 11.63 -5.93
N LYS A 208 -5.61 11.69 -6.41
CA LYS A 208 -5.34 11.78 -7.86
C LYS A 208 -5.91 10.62 -8.67
N ILE A 209 -5.94 9.41 -8.09
CA ILE A 209 -6.43 8.20 -8.77
C ILE A 209 -7.96 8.16 -8.81
N HIS A 210 -8.63 8.56 -7.72
CA HIS A 210 -10.09 8.42 -7.58
C HIS A 210 -10.87 9.69 -7.90
N LEU A 211 -10.21 10.84 -7.83
CA LEU A 211 -10.72 12.16 -8.15
C LEU A 211 -9.80 12.75 -9.22
N PRO A 212 -9.78 12.18 -10.44
CA PRO A 212 -9.12 12.86 -11.54
C PRO A 212 -9.75 14.25 -11.64
N VAL A 213 -8.91 15.30 -11.68
CA VAL A 213 -9.40 16.67 -11.85
C VAL A 213 -10.18 16.65 -13.15
N THR A 214 -11.50 16.77 -13.04
CA THR A 214 -12.39 16.93 -14.18
C THR A 214 -11.94 18.24 -14.82
N THR A 215 -11.17 18.17 -15.91
CA THR A 215 -10.97 19.30 -16.81
C THR A 215 -12.37 19.68 -17.30
N ARG A 216 -12.91 20.74 -16.70
CA ARG A 216 -13.95 21.57 -17.30
C ARG A 216 -13.26 22.56 -18.22
#